data_AF-A0A1I1QP22-F1
#
_entry.id   AF-A0A1I1QP22-F1
#
_cell.length_a   1.000
_cell.length_b   1.000
_cell.length_c   1.000
_cell.angle_alpha   90.00
_cell.angle_beta   90.00
_cell.angle_gamma   90.00
#
_symmetry.space_group_name_H-M   'P 1'
#
loop_
_entity.id
_entity.type
_entity.pdbx_description
1 polymer ?
#
loop_
_entity_poly.entity_id
_entity_poly.type
_entity_poly.pdbx_seq_one_letter_code
_entity_poly.pdbx_strand_id
1 'polypeptide(L)' 'MSRLERASQSLVASFGNGVTKDQEAVRAAILSPWSNGQTEGQITKLKLVKRQMYGRGKIDLLQARLIGAA' A
#
# COMPACT_ATOMS: atom_id res chain seq x y z
N MET A 1 18.96 15.57 17.28
CA MET A 1 18.04 14.45 17.02
C MET A 1 17.27 14.71 15.73
N SER A 2 17.26 13.74 14.82
CA SER A 2 16.45 13.77 13.61
C SER A 2 14.95 13.66 13.95
N ARG A 3 14.06 14.10 13.05
CA ARG A 3 12.61 13.97 13.25
C ARG A 3 12.18 12.50 13.37
N LEU A 4 12.88 11.59 12.69
CA LEU A 4 12.64 10.15 12.76
C LEU A 4 13.05 9.57 14.11
N GLU A 5 14.19 9.98 14.66
CA GLU A 5 14.61 9.59 16.02
C GLU A 5 13.59 10.05 17.07
N ARG A 6 13.09 11.29 16.96
CA ARG A 6 12.03 11.77 17.86
C ARG A 6 10.75 10.95 17.71
N ALA A 7 10.37 10.60 16.47
CA ALA A 7 9.19 9.78 16.22
C ALA A 7 9.35 8.38 16.85
N SER A 8 10.52 7.75 16.71
CA SER A 8 10.83 6.43 17.30
C SER A 8 10.75 6.37 18.83
N GLN A 9 10.86 7.51 19.51
CA GLN A 9 10.78 7.63 20.98
C GLN A 9 9.40 8.13 21.47
N SER A 10 8.40 8.18 20.58
CA SER A 10 7.08 8.75 20.86
C SER A 10 5.96 7.72 20.70
N LEU A 11 4.70 8.16 20.87
CA LEU A 11 3.52 7.33 20.62
C LEU A 11 3.40 6.84 19.17
N VAL A 12 4.13 7.45 18.22
CA VAL A 12 4.18 7.02 16.81
C VAL A 12 5.47 6.29 16.47
N ALA A 13 6.07 5.60 17.44
CA ALA A 13 7.33 4.87 17.26
C ALA A 13 7.31 3.88 16.09
N SER A 14 6.20 3.15 15.91
CA SER A 14 6.04 2.20 14.79
C SER A 14 6.14 2.88 13.43
N PHE A 15 5.60 4.10 13.28
CA PHE A 15 5.71 4.89 12.06
C PHE A 15 7.15 5.35 11.83
N GLY A 16 7.81 5.93 12.85
CA GLY A 16 9.20 6.37 12.74
C GLY A 16 10.16 5.24 12.37
N ASN A 17 9.97 4.07 13.00
CA ASN A 17 10.75 2.86 12.71
C ASN A 17 10.46 2.31 11.31
N GLY A 18 9.20 2.33 10.88
CA GLY A 18 8.79 1.92 9.53
C GLY A 18 9.43 2.79 8.45
N VAL A 19 9.37 4.12 8.59
CA VAL A 19 10.00 5.05 7.64
C VAL A 19 11.52 4.89 7.60
N THR A 20 12.15 4.63 8.76
CA THR A 20 13.59 4.35 8.84
C THR A 20 13.96 3.07 8.11
N LYS A 21 13.15 2.00 8.26
CA LYS A 21 13.35 0.73 7.55
C LYS A 21 13.19 0.88 6.03
N ASP A 22 12.22 1.68 5.60
CA ASP A 22 11.85 1.86 4.19
C ASP A 22 12.45 3.15 3.57
N GLN A 23 13.55 3.66 4.12
CA GLN A 23 14.12 4.97 3.76
C GLN A 23 14.41 5.10 2.26
N GLU A 24 14.97 4.07 1.63
CA GLU A 24 15.23 4.06 0.18
C GLU A 24 13.95 4.14 -0.65
N ALA A 25 12.89 3.43 -0.25
CA ALA A 25 11.60 3.48 -0.92
C ALA A 25 10.94 4.86 -0.78
N VAL A 26 10.99 5.46 0.41
CA VAL A 26 10.48 6.82 0.65
C VAL A 26 11.25 7.85 -0.17
N ARG A 27 12.58 7.72 -0.23
CA ARG A 27 13.43 8.59 -1.05
C ARG A 27 13.09 8.45 -2.54
N ALA A 28 12.94 7.22 -3.02
CA ALA A 28 12.53 6.97 -4.40
C ALA A 28 11.14 7.54 -4.70
N ALA A 29 10.18 7.42 -3.78
CA ALA A 29 8.84 7.98 -3.96
C ALA A 29 8.82 9.51 -4.10
N ILE A 30 9.79 10.22 -3.50
CA ILE A 30 9.91 11.68 -3.59
C ILE A 30 10.70 12.11 -4.84
N LEU A 31 11.78 11.40 -5.17
CA LEU A 31 12.70 11.78 -6.25
C LEU A 31 12.27 11.26 -7.62
N SER A 32 11.52 10.16 -7.66
CA SER A 32 11.07 9.53 -8.90
C SER A 32 9.97 10.38 -9.56
N PRO A 33 10.00 10.53 -10.90
CA PRO A 33 8.89 11.13 -11.64
C PRO A 33 7.67 10.20 -11.74
N TRP A 34 7.84 8.92 -11.41
CA TRP A 34 6.79 7.90 -11.52
C TRP A 34 5.93 7.84 -10.26
N SER A 35 4.61 7.90 -10.44
CA SER A 35 3.65 7.76 -9.36
C SER A 35 3.23 6.30 -9.13
N ASN A 36 3.21 5.87 -7.87
CA ASN A 36 2.64 4.58 -7.47
C ASN A 36 1.09 4.56 -7.50
N GLY A 37 0.44 5.68 -7.84
CA GLY A 37 -1.02 5.82 -7.79
C GLY A 37 -1.77 4.83 -8.70
N GLN A 38 -1.21 4.46 -9.86
CA GLN A 38 -1.83 3.42 -10.71
C GLN A 38 -1.87 2.06 -10.00
N THR A 39 -0.74 1.65 -9.42
CA THR A 39 -0.64 0.40 -8.66
C THR A 39 -1.57 0.41 -7.44
N GLU A 40 -1.57 1.49 -6.67
CA GLU A 40 -2.44 1.64 -5.51
C GLU A 40 -3.93 1.65 -5.88
N GLY A 41 -4.28 2.27 -7.01
CA GLY A 41 -5.63 2.27 -7.56
C GLY A 41 -6.13 0.85 -7.89
N GLN A 42 -5.30 0.06 -8.59
CA GLN A 42 -5.62 -1.34 -8.91
C GLN A 42 -5.77 -2.19 -7.65
N ILE A 43 -4.87 -2.02 -6.67
CA ILE A 43 -4.96 -2.71 -5.37
C ILE A 43 -6.23 -2.31 -4.62
N THR A 44 -6.61 -1.04 -4.66
CA THR A 44 -7.83 -0.53 -4.01
C THR A 44 -9.07 -1.13 -4.65
N LYS A 45 -9.15 -1.17 -5.99
CA LYS A 45 -10.24 -1.83 -6.73
C LYS A 45 -10.35 -3.32 -6.35
N LEU A 46 -9.22 -4.04 -6.33
CA LEU A 46 -9.16 -5.45 -5.93
C LEU A 46 -9.67 -5.67 -4.50
N LYS A 47 -9.17 -4.86 -3.54
CA LYS A 47 -9.59 -4.93 -2.13
C LYS A 47 -11.07 -4.62 -1.98
N LEU A 48 -11.60 -3.66 -2.73
CA LEU A 48 -13.01 -3.31 -2.71
C LEU A 48 -13.88 -4.49 -3.15
N VAL A 49 -13.57 -5.12 -4.30
CA VAL A 49 -14.31 -6.30 -4.79
C VAL A 49 -14.26 -7.44 -3.77
N LYS A 50 -13.09 -7.75 -3.21
CA LYS A 50 -12.95 -8.79 -2.19
C LYS A 50 -13.78 -8.51 -0.92
N ARG A 51 -13.87 -7.24 -0.50
CA ARG A 51 -14.70 -6.80 0.64
C ARG A 51 -16.19 -6.91 0.35
N GLN A 52 -16.64 -6.53 -0.85
CA GLN A 52 -18.04 -6.74 -1.28
C GLN A 52 -18.45 -8.22 -1.26
N MET A 53 -17.48 -9.12 -1.42
CA MET A 53 -17.67 -10.56 -1.38
C MET A 53 -17.49 -11.17 0.02
N TYR A 54 -17.42 -10.34 1.07
CA TYR A 54 -17.21 -10.77 2.46
C TYR A 54 -15.99 -11.69 2.63
N GLY A 55 -14.93 -11.45 1.85
CA GLY A 55 -13.71 -12.26 1.88
C GLY A 55 -13.80 -13.63 1.20
N ARG A 56 -14.94 -13.99 0.61
CA ARG A 56 -15.19 -15.30 -0.03
C ARG A 56 -14.82 -15.37 -1.51
N GLY A 57 -14.33 -14.28 -2.10
CA GLY A 57 -13.82 -14.25 -3.47
C GLY A 57 -12.46 -14.95 -3.56
N LYS A 58 -12.46 -16.20 -4.04
CA LYS A 58 -11.25 -16.90 -4.50
C LYS A 58 -10.71 -16.24 -5.79
N ILE A 59 -9.50 -16.61 -6.21
CA ILE A 59 -8.77 -15.93 -7.29
C ILE A 59 -9.55 -15.94 -8.61
N ASP A 60 -10.15 -17.07 -8.96
CA ASP A 60 -11.06 -17.26 -10.09
C ASP A 60 -12.21 -16.24 -10.12
N LEU A 61 -12.90 -16.08 -8.99
CA LEU A 61 -14.01 -15.12 -8.88
C LEU A 61 -13.54 -13.66 -8.93
N LEU A 62 -12.37 -13.36 -8.34
CA LEU A 62 -11.78 -12.02 -8.41
C LEU A 62 -11.34 -11.68 -9.84
N GLN A 63 -10.74 -12.63 -10.56
CA GLN A 63 -10.37 -12.47 -11.97
C GLN A 63 -11.60 -12.20 -12.84
N ALA A 64 -12.64 -13.01 -12.71
CA ALA A 64 -13.88 -12.84 -13.46
C ALA A 64 -14.52 -11.46 -13.27
N ARG A 65 -14.43 -10.87 -12.06
CA ARG A 65 -14.99 -9.54 -11.77
C ARG A 65 -14.08 -8.36 -12.11
N LEU A 66 -12.77 -8.54 -12.10
CA LEU A 66 -11.81 -7.45 -12.30
C LEU A 66 -11.33 -7.30 -13.74
N ILE A 67 -11.14 -8.43 -14.42
CA ILE A 67 -10.62 -8.54 -15.78
C ILE A 67 -11.76 -8.80 -16.77
N GLY A 68 -12.87 -9.39 -16.29
CA GLY A 68 -13.98 -9.89 -17.10
C GLY A 68 -13.79 -11.37 -17.43
N ALA A 69 -14.88 -12.11 -17.63
CA ALA A 69 -14.81 -13.34 -18.41
C ALA A 69 -14.64 -12.91 -19.88
N ALA A 70 -13.63 -13.46 -20.56
CA ALA A 70 -13.54 -13.35 -22.01
C ALA A 70 -14.76 -14.02 -22.66
#